data_AF-A0A482XYJ4-F1
#
_entry.id   AF-A0A482XYJ4-F1
#
_cell.length_a   1.000
_cell.length_b   1.000
_cell.length_c   1.000
_cell.angle_alpha   90.00
_cell.angle_beta   90.00
_cell.angle_gamma   90.00
#
_symmetry.space_group_name_H-M   'P 1'
#
loop_
_entity.id
_entity.type
_entity.pdbx_description
1 polymer ?
#
loop_
_entity_poly.entity_id
_entity_poly.type
_entity_poly.pdbx_seq_one_letter_code
_entity_poly.pdbx_strand_id
1 'polypeptide(L)'
;MIGSNVVVAGCALTLAVAVGLVAHEWTHAVVLRLARVEYSVSYLPGRTDGLVALLTTRPWAAVTPQPTGGEPPWTLRLAALAPFLLAIPVFGLAAAGYVTTETPTAAAAAIGWLACALPSPQDFSVAVHAHRLLERSADPTTAATSRAD
;
A
#
# COMPACT_ATOMS: atom_id res chain seq x y z
N MET A 1 6.36 -18.81 -31.34
CA MET A 1 6.99 -19.19 -30.05
C MET A 1 6.99 -17.95 -29.17
N ILE A 2 6.25 -17.97 -28.06
CA ILE A 2 6.46 -16.95 -27.02
C ILE A 2 7.89 -17.18 -26.52
N GLY A 3 8.82 -16.30 -26.91
CA GLY A 3 10.23 -16.47 -26.62
C GLY A 3 10.46 -16.52 -25.10
N SER A 4 11.47 -17.28 -24.67
CA SER A 4 11.88 -17.39 -23.26
C SER A 4 12.00 -16.03 -22.55
N ASN A 5 12.39 -14.98 -23.27
CA ASN A 5 12.43 -13.59 -22.80
C ASN A 5 11.09 -13.08 -22.24
N VAL A 6 9.96 -13.42 -22.86
CA VAL A 6 8.64 -12.98 -22.38
C VAL A 6 8.27 -13.70 -21.08
N VAL A 7 8.60 -14.99 -20.99
CA VAL A 7 8.37 -15.77 -19.76
C VAL A 7 9.20 -15.21 -18.61
N VAL A 8 10.49 -14.94 -18.86
CA VAL A 8 11.39 -14.36 -17.84
C VAL A 8 10.94 -12.96 -17.41
N ALA A 9 10.56 -12.10 -18.36
CA ALA A 9 10.04 -10.76 -18.04
C ALA A 9 8.71 -10.84 -17.26
N GLY A 10 7.82 -11.76 -17.62
CA GLY A 10 6.59 -12.02 -16.89
C GLY A 10 6.83 -12.48 -15.45
N CYS A 11 7.78 -13.41 -15.24
CA CYS A 11 8.17 -13.83 -13.89
C CYS A 11 8.75 -12.66 -13.08
N ALA A 12 9.62 -11.84 -13.69
CA ALA A 12 10.18 -10.66 -13.04
C ALA A 12 9.09 -9.65 -12.64
N LEU A 13 8.10 -9.41 -13.50
CA LEU A 13 6.93 -8.58 -13.20
C LEU A 13 6.15 -9.13 -11.99
N THR A 14 5.79 -10.41 -12.01
CA THR A 14 5.02 -11.05 -10.92
C THR A 14 5.75 -10.99 -9.59
N LEU A 15 7.06 -11.27 -9.58
CA LEU A 15 7.89 -11.18 -8.38
C LEU A 15 7.98 -9.74 -7.87
N ALA A 16 8.19 -8.77 -8.77
CA ALA A 16 8.24 -7.36 -8.40
C ALA A 16 6.92 -6.87 -7.79
N VAL A 17 5.77 -7.30 -8.32
CA VAL A 17 4.46 -6.99 -7.73
C VAL A 17 4.31 -7.62 -6.34
N ALA A 18 4.65 -8.91 -6.20
CA ALA A 18 4.51 -9.61 -4.91
C ALA A 18 5.36 -8.94 -3.81
N VAL A 19 6.63 -8.60 -4.11
CA VAL A 19 7.51 -7.90 -3.17
C VAL A 19 7.06 -6.44 -2.97
N GLY A 20 6.67 -5.76 -4.05
CA GLY A 20 6.22 -4.37 -4.04
C GLY A 20 4.98 -4.17 -3.16
N LEU A 21 4.04 -5.11 -3.13
CA LEU A 21 2.88 -5.07 -2.24
C LEU A 21 3.29 -5.15 -0.76
N VAL A 22 4.25 -5.99 -0.41
CA VAL A 22 4.76 -6.06 0.97
C VAL A 22 5.46 -4.75 1.34
N ALA A 23 6.29 -4.23 0.43
CA ALA A 23 6.95 -2.95 0.62
C ALA A 23 5.94 -1.79 0.76
N HIS A 24 4.84 -1.81 -0.01
CA HIS A 24 3.75 -0.83 0.05
C HIS A 24 3.18 -0.75 1.47
N GLU A 25 2.74 -1.87 2.03
CA GLU A 25 2.19 -1.93 3.38
C GLU A 25 3.21 -1.53 4.44
N TRP A 26 4.49 -1.88 4.26
CA TRP A 26 5.56 -1.42 5.14
C TRP A 26 5.78 0.08 5.09
N THR A 27 5.60 0.75 3.96
CA THR A 27 5.74 2.21 3.90
C THR A 27 4.72 2.93 4.79
N HIS A 28 3.47 2.47 4.79
CA HIS A 28 2.44 2.96 5.71
C HIS A 28 2.86 2.74 7.18
N ALA A 29 3.27 1.52 7.52
CA ALA A 29 3.68 1.16 8.87
C ALA A 29 4.89 1.98 9.36
N VAL A 30 5.88 2.24 8.50
CA VAL A 30 7.06 3.05 8.84
C VAL A 30 6.65 4.47 9.18
N VAL A 31 5.80 5.11 8.37
CA VAL A 31 5.35 6.48 8.65
C VAL A 31 4.50 6.56 9.92
N LEU A 32 3.59 5.60 10.14
CA LEU A 32 2.79 5.54 11.37
C LEU A 32 3.67 5.33 12.60
N ARG A 33 4.67 4.44 12.52
CA ARG A 33 5.65 4.21 13.59
C ARG A 33 6.47 5.45 13.91
N LEU A 34 6.97 6.15 12.89
CA LEU A 34 7.72 7.41 13.05
C LEU A 34 6.86 8.50 13.70
N ALA A 35 5.56 8.52 13.38
CA ALA A 35 4.61 9.45 13.97
C ALA A 35 4.03 9.00 15.32
N ARG A 36 4.45 7.84 15.85
CA ARG A 36 3.96 7.23 17.10
C ARG A 36 2.44 7.03 17.14
N VAL A 37 1.83 6.79 15.98
CA VAL A 37 0.42 6.39 15.89
C VAL A 37 0.33 4.90 16.14
N GLU A 38 -0.59 4.45 16.99
CA GLU A 38 -0.85 3.03 17.16
C GLU A 38 -1.44 2.44 15.88
N TYR A 39 -0.92 1.29 15.45
CA TYR A 39 -1.38 0.62 14.24
C TYR A 39 -1.42 -0.88 14.44
N SER A 40 -2.41 -1.51 13.83
CA SER A 40 -2.49 -2.96 13.73
C SER A 40 -2.08 -3.39 12.32
N VAL A 41 -1.26 -4.44 12.22
CA VAL A 41 -0.93 -5.07 10.95
C VAL A 41 -1.63 -6.41 10.89
N SER A 42 -2.56 -6.55 9.97
CA SER A 42 -3.21 -7.83 9.70
C SER A 42 -2.62 -8.43 8.44
N TYR A 43 -1.99 -9.59 8.56
CA TYR A 43 -1.53 -10.38 7.42
C TYR A 43 -2.65 -11.35 7.04
N LEU A 44 -3.10 -11.30 5.79
CA LEU A 44 -4.21 -12.10 5.24
C LEU A 44 -5.55 -11.97 5.99
N PRO A 45 -6.11 -10.75 6.10
CA PRO A 45 -7.46 -10.56 6.64
C PRO A 45 -8.51 -11.35 5.83
N GLY A 46 -9.36 -12.15 6.51
CA GLY A 46 -10.55 -12.77 5.90
C GLY A 46 -10.40 -14.20 5.35
N ARG A 47 -9.43 -15.00 5.82
CA ARG A 47 -9.27 -16.40 5.38
C ARG A 47 -10.41 -17.33 5.86
N THR A 48 -11.26 -17.76 4.93
CA THR A 48 -11.94 -19.07 4.99
C THR A 48 -11.75 -19.93 3.75
N ASP A 49 -11.40 -19.39 2.56
CA ASP A 49 -11.47 -20.17 1.31
C ASP A 49 -10.17 -20.12 0.47
N GLY A 50 -9.57 -21.29 0.19
CA GLY A 50 -8.76 -21.64 -0.99
C GLY A 50 -7.51 -20.84 -1.44
N LEU A 51 -6.56 -21.54 -2.08
CA LEU A 51 -5.38 -20.95 -2.76
C LEU A 51 -5.73 -19.98 -3.91
N VAL A 52 -6.93 -20.10 -4.48
CA VAL A 52 -7.41 -19.18 -5.53
C VAL A 52 -7.86 -17.86 -4.93
N ALA A 53 -8.60 -17.88 -3.80
CA ALA A 53 -8.97 -16.64 -3.12
C ALA A 53 -7.72 -15.93 -2.61
N LEU A 54 -6.71 -16.67 -2.12
CA LEU A 54 -5.40 -16.12 -1.77
C LEU A 54 -4.80 -15.24 -2.87
N LEU A 55 -4.96 -15.62 -4.15
CA LEU A 55 -4.42 -14.88 -5.29
C LEU A 55 -5.37 -13.77 -5.77
N THR A 56 -6.67 -13.86 -5.51
CA THR A 56 -7.69 -12.95 -6.06
C THR A 56 -8.28 -11.96 -5.04
N THR A 57 -8.17 -12.21 -3.74
CA THR A 57 -8.74 -11.33 -2.70
C THR A 57 -7.69 -10.35 -2.16
N ARG A 58 -8.04 -9.07 -2.19
CA ARG A 58 -7.34 -8.01 -1.46
C ARG A 58 -7.87 -7.94 -0.02
N PRO A 59 -7.06 -7.51 0.98
CA PRO A 59 -5.60 -7.26 0.97
C PRO A 59 -4.77 -8.45 1.49
N TRP A 60 -3.51 -8.59 1.03
CA TRP A 60 -2.55 -9.60 1.54
C TRP A 60 -1.90 -9.21 2.86
N ALA A 61 -1.75 -7.91 3.09
CA ALA A 61 -1.53 -7.32 4.39
C ALA A 61 -2.31 -6.00 4.43
N ALA A 62 -2.80 -5.62 5.60
CA ALA A 62 -3.53 -4.37 5.80
C ALA A 62 -3.01 -3.71 7.07
N VAL A 63 -2.57 -2.47 6.95
CA VAL A 63 -2.22 -1.62 8.10
C VAL A 63 -3.43 -0.75 8.44
N THR A 64 -4.04 -0.99 9.60
CA THR A 64 -5.16 -0.16 10.09
C THR A 64 -4.68 0.75 11.22
N PRO A 65 -4.67 2.09 11.02
CA PRO A 65 -4.33 3.03 12.07
C PRO A 65 -5.44 3.08 13.14
N GLN A 66 -5.04 3.22 14.40
CA GLN A 66 -5.93 3.38 15.55
C GLN A 66 -5.68 4.76 16.18
N PRO A 67 -6.17 5.85 15.55
CA PRO A 67 -5.95 7.20 16.07
C PRO A 67 -6.66 7.38 17.41
N THR A 68 -5.97 7.97 18.37
CA THR A 68 -6.48 8.29 19.71
C THR A 68 -7.16 9.65 19.78
N GLY A 69 -7.14 10.41 18.68
CA GLY A 69 -7.82 11.71 18.54
C GLY A 69 -6.91 12.90 18.90
N GLY A 70 -5.69 12.64 19.36
CA GLY A 70 -4.67 13.66 19.62
C GLY A 70 -3.72 13.92 18.45
N GLU A 71 -3.77 13.09 17.41
CA GLU A 71 -2.80 13.14 16.31
C GLU A 71 -3.18 14.18 15.25
N PRO A 72 -2.20 14.93 14.73
CA PRO A 72 -2.49 15.96 13.75
C PRO A 72 -2.89 15.34 12.40
N PRO A 73 -3.86 15.94 11.66
CA PRO A 73 -4.37 15.37 10.40
C PRO A 73 -3.30 15.10 9.35
N TRP A 74 -2.20 15.87 9.33
CA TRP A 74 -1.11 15.69 8.36
C TRP A 74 -0.39 14.36 8.52
N THR A 75 -0.36 13.77 9.73
CA THR A 75 0.25 12.47 9.98
C THR A 75 -0.46 11.38 9.18
N LEU A 76 -1.79 11.37 9.21
CA LEU A 76 -2.60 10.41 8.43
C LEU A 76 -2.43 10.63 6.93
N ARG A 77 -2.28 11.89 6.49
CA ARG A 77 -2.02 12.20 5.08
C ARG A 77 -0.67 11.66 4.61
N LEU A 78 0.38 11.88 5.39
CA LEU A 78 1.72 11.36 5.06
C LEU A 78 1.75 9.84 5.10
N ALA A 79 1.08 9.22 6.07
CA ALA A 79 0.96 7.78 6.13
C ALA A 79 0.27 7.26 4.86
N ALA A 80 -0.86 7.84 4.45
CA ALA A 80 -1.59 7.43 3.25
C ALA A 80 -0.80 7.64 1.94
N LEU A 81 0.06 8.65 1.87
CA LEU A 81 0.89 8.95 0.70
C LEU A 81 2.27 8.27 0.73
N ALA A 82 2.62 7.56 1.81
CA ALA A 82 3.92 6.92 1.99
C ALA A 82 4.33 5.97 0.85
N PRO A 83 3.41 5.19 0.22
CA PRO A 83 3.79 4.28 -0.86
C PRO A 83 4.43 4.95 -2.08
N PHE A 84 4.18 6.24 -2.31
CA PHE A 84 4.81 6.98 -3.41
C PHE A 84 6.35 6.98 -3.30
N LEU A 85 6.90 6.84 -2.09
CA LEU A 85 8.36 6.75 -1.89
C LEU A 85 8.97 5.52 -2.58
N LEU A 86 8.19 4.47 -2.85
CA LEU A 86 8.66 3.31 -3.60
C LEU A 86 9.02 3.63 -5.05
N ALA A 87 8.56 4.77 -5.60
CA ALA A 87 8.93 5.18 -6.95
C ALA A 87 10.39 5.68 -7.05
N ILE A 88 10.97 6.17 -5.95
CA ILE A 88 12.33 6.73 -5.88
C ILE A 88 13.39 5.78 -6.45
N PRO A 89 13.52 4.52 -5.99
CA PRO A 89 14.54 3.61 -6.52
C PRO A 89 14.37 3.35 -8.02
N VAL A 90 13.14 3.28 -8.53
CA VAL A 90 12.90 3.03 -9.95
C VAL A 90 13.32 4.23 -10.79
N PHE A 91 12.94 5.45 -10.39
CA PHE A 91 13.39 6.65 -11.10
C PHE A 91 14.90 6.84 -11.02
N GLY A 92 15.54 6.49 -9.89
CA GLY A 92 16.99 6.50 -9.75
C GLY A 92 17.67 5.52 -10.71
N LEU A 93 17.19 4.28 -10.79
CA LEU A 93 17.72 3.26 -11.70
C LEU A 93 17.49 3.62 -13.17
N ALA A 94 16.35 4.20 -13.51
CA ALA A 94 16.05 4.68 -14.85
C ALA A 94 16.97 5.85 -15.25
N ALA A 95 17.14 6.84 -14.36
CA ALA A 95 18.03 7.97 -14.59
C ALA A 95 19.51 7.54 -14.72
N ALA A 96 19.91 6.47 -14.02
CA ALA A 96 21.23 5.87 -14.13
C ALA A 96 21.40 4.96 -15.37
N GLY A 97 20.35 4.77 -16.18
CA GLY A 97 20.41 4.00 -17.43
C GLY A 97 20.29 2.47 -17.28
N TYR A 98 19.87 1.97 -16.11
CA TYR A 98 19.69 0.53 -15.89
C TYR A 98 18.34 0.00 -16.39
N VAL A 99 17.35 0.87 -16.54
CA VAL A 99 16.00 0.54 -17.04
C VAL A 99 15.81 1.17 -18.41
N THR A 100 15.84 0.37 -19.47
CA THR A 100 15.75 0.82 -20.87
C THR A 100 14.89 -0.13 -21.70
N THR A 101 14.62 0.22 -22.96
CA THR A 101 13.94 -0.66 -23.92
C THR A 101 14.71 -1.94 -24.23
N GLU A 102 16.04 -1.91 -24.04
CA GLU A 102 16.94 -3.03 -24.29
C GLU A 102 17.04 -3.98 -23.07
N THR A 103 16.48 -3.60 -21.92
CA THR A 103 16.50 -4.41 -20.68
C THR A 103 15.08 -4.86 -20.27
N PRO A 104 14.40 -5.70 -21.09
CA PRO A 104 12.98 -6.01 -20.92
C PRO A 104 12.62 -6.61 -19.55
N THR A 105 13.51 -7.41 -18.97
CA THR A 105 13.32 -7.99 -17.63
C THR A 105 13.39 -6.91 -16.53
N ALA A 106 14.35 -5.98 -16.63
CA ALA A 106 14.48 -4.88 -15.68
C ALA A 106 13.32 -3.88 -15.82
N ALA A 107 12.91 -3.59 -17.06
CA ALA A 107 11.73 -2.79 -17.35
C ALA A 107 10.45 -3.41 -16.79
N ALA A 108 10.24 -4.73 -16.96
CA ALA A 108 9.10 -5.44 -16.40
C ALA A 108 9.08 -5.38 -14.87
N ALA A 109 10.23 -5.61 -14.21
CA ALA A 109 10.33 -5.49 -12.75
C ALA A 109 10.05 -4.04 -12.28
N ALA A 110 10.60 -3.04 -12.97
CA ALA A 110 10.37 -1.63 -12.67
C ALA A 110 8.88 -1.24 -12.80
N ILE A 111 8.20 -1.73 -13.84
CA ILE A 111 6.75 -1.51 -14.03
C ILE A 111 5.96 -2.14 -12.88
N GLY A 112 6.24 -3.41 -12.55
CA GLY A 112 5.56 -4.11 -11.45
C GLY A 112 5.73 -3.39 -10.11
N TRP A 113 6.95 -2.93 -9.83
CA TRP A 113 7.25 -2.16 -8.64
C TRP A 113 6.55 -0.78 -8.62
N LEU A 114 6.59 -0.04 -9.73
CA LEU A 114 5.92 1.26 -9.84
C LEU A 114 4.40 1.15 -9.70
N ALA A 115 3.81 0.07 -10.21
CA ALA A 115 2.38 -0.19 -10.00
C ALA A 115 2.04 -0.27 -8.51
N CYS A 116 2.92 -0.86 -7.70
CA CYS A 116 2.79 -0.90 -6.24
C CYS A 116 3.12 0.43 -5.54
N ALA A 117 3.71 1.43 -6.21
CA ALA A 117 3.94 2.75 -5.60
C ALA A 117 2.69 3.64 -5.61
N LEU A 118 1.66 3.25 -6.36
CA LEU A 118 0.40 3.98 -6.44
C LEU A 118 -0.44 3.71 -5.19
N PRO A 119 -0.84 4.74 -4.41
CA PRO A 119 -1.75 4.57 -3.29
C PRO A 119 -3.13 4.13 -3.77
N SER A 120 -3.84 3.37 -2.94
CA SER A 120 -5.17 2.89 -3.29
C SER A 120 -6.20 4.04 -3.28
N PRO A 121 -7.40 3.85 -3.86
CA PRO A 121 -8.47 4.84 -3.75
C PRO A 121 -8.84 5.19 -2.30
N GLN A 122 -8.71 4.24 -1.37
CA GLN A 122 -8.97 4.46 0.05
C GLN A 122 -7.90 5.35 0.67
N ASP A 123 -6.62 5.10 0.36
CA ASP A 123 -5.50 5.92 0.84
C ASP A 123 -5.59 7.34 0.29
N PHE A 124 -5.95 7.51 -0.99
CA PHE A 124 -6.21 8.82 -1.56
C PHE A 124 -7.34 9.56 -0.83
N SER A 125 -8.42 8.85 -0.48
CA SER A 125 -9.52 9.42 0.29
C SER A 125 -9.06 9.88 1.68
N VAL A 126 -8.23 9.08 2.37
CA VAL A 126 -7.63 9.46 3.66
C VAL A 126 -6.72 10.68 3.49
N ALA A 127 -5.87 10.71 2.47
CA ALA A 127 -4.96 11.83 2.23
C ALA A 127 -5.71 13.17 2.01
N VAL A 128 -6.86 13.15 1.34
CA VAL A 128 -7.67 14.35 1.10
C VAL A 128 -8.56 14.68 2.30
N HIS A 129 -9.19 13.67 2.91
CA HIS A 129 -10.27 13.83 3.90
C HIS A 129 -9.88 13.48 5.34
N ALA A 130 -8.59 13.34 5.67
CA ALA A 130 -8.09 13.00 7.02
C ALA A 130 -8.75 13.79 8.16
N HIS A 131 -8.99 15.09 7.96
CA HIS A 131 -9.60 15.95 8.98
C HIS A 131 -11.03 15.51 9.36
N ARG A 132 -11.85 15.14 8.36
CA ARG A 132 -13.23 14.66 8.59
C ARG A 132 -13.27 13.29 9.28
N LEU A 133 -12.26 12.46 9.04
CA LEU A 133 -12.15 11.14 9.68
C LEU A 133 -11.81 11.26 11.18
N LEU A 134 -10.95 12.21 11.52
CA LEU A 134 -10.60 12.51 12.92
C LEU A 134 -11.80 13.13 13.68
N GLU A 135 -12.51 14.08 13.06
CA GLU A 135 -13.73 14.67 13.66
C GLU A 135 -14.81 13.63 13.96
N ARG A 136 -15.06 12.70 13.04
CA ARG A 136 -16.04 11.61 13.23
C ARG A 136 -15.64 10.63 14.33
N SER A 137 -14.34 10.42 14.55
CA SER A 137 -13.81 9.52 15.57
C SER A 137 -13.78 10.17 16.95
N ALA A 138 -13.67 11.50 17.00
CA ALA A 138 -13.68 12.27 18.25
C ALA A 138 -15.09 12.50 18.81
N ASP A 139 -16.15 12.35 18.02
CA ASP A 139 -17.53 12.56 18.46
C ASP A 139 -18.10 11.32 19.19
N PRO A 140 -18.20 11.33 20.53
CA PRO A 140 -18.65 10.17 21.32
C PRO A 140 -20.15 9.89 21.14
N THR A 141 -20.89 10.84 20.56
CA THR A 141 -22.36 10.85 20.52
C THR A 141 -22.93 9.75 19.62
N THR A 142 -22.16 9.28 18.63
CA THR A 142 -22.63 8.25 17.68
C THR A 142 -22.47 6.81 18.22
N ALA A 143 -21.61 6.59 19.21
CA ALA A 143 -21.42 5.26 19.83
C ALA A 143 -22.50 4.94 20.87
N ALA A 144 -23.14 5.96 21.45
CA ALA A 144 -24.19 5.78 22.46
C ALA A 144 -25.58 5.48 21.85
N THR A 145 -25.83 5.86 20.60
CA THR A 145 -27.14 5.71 19.95
C THR A 145 -27.35 4.37 19.24
N SER A 146 -26.31 3.56 19.03
CA SER A 146 -26.43 2.25 18.34
C SER A 146 -26.62 1.05 19.28
N ARG A 147 -26.61 1.23 20.61
CA ARG A 147 -26.90 0.15 21.59
C ARG A 147 -28.32 0.20 22.17
N ALA A 148 -29.20 0.97 21.56
CA ALA A 148 -30.63 0.96 21.84
C ALA A 148 -31.36 0.67 20.53
N ASP A 149 -31.44 -0.61 20.17
CA ASP A 149 -32.58 -1.26 19.50
C ASP A 149 -32.36 -2.78 19.48
#